data_AF-A0A5B6ZAN2-F1
#
_entry.id   AF-A0A5B6ZAN2-F1
#
_cell.length_a   1.000
_cell.length_b   1.000
_cell.length_c   1.000
_cell.angle_alpha   90.00
_cell.angle_beta   90.00
_cell.angle_gamma   90.00
#
_symmetry.space_group_name_H-M   'P 1'
#
loop_
_entity.id
_entity.type
_entity.pdbx_description
1 polymer ?
#
loop_
_entity_poly.entity_id
_entity_poly.type
_entity_poly.pdbx_seq_one_letter_code
_entity_poly.pdbx_strand_id
1 'polypeptide(L)'
;RDQIYSQLYIVRNLLSYSFAAHLHSGELVAVKVQRPGMPLLLTLDALLFHMIGGQLKRFAKARKDLLVAVNEVVRHMFEEIDYILEGQNAERFASLYACYPYNDQNSAKGPG
;
A
#
# COMPACT_ATOMS: atom_id res chain seq x y z
N ARG A 1 12.31 7.79 -11.29
CA ARG A 1 11.32 6.72 -11.02
C ARG A 1 11.17 6.45 -9.53
N ASP A 2 12.17 6.72 -8.70
CA ASP A 2 12.20 6.18 -7.33
C ASP A 2 11.41 6.99 -6.29
N GLN A 3 11.18 8.28 -6.51
CA GLN A 3 10.67 9.15 -5.44
C GLN A 3 9.14 9.09 -5.22
N ILE A 4 8.36 8.86 -6.28
CA ILE A 4 6.89 8.75 -6.18
C ILE A 4 6.50 7.35 -5.71
N TYR A 5 7.18 6.33 -6.23
CA TYR A 5 7.03 4.97 -5.72
C TYR A 5 7.54 4.89 -4.27
N SER A 6 8.68 5.50 -3.89
CA SER A 6 9.17 5.41 -2.50
C SER A 6 8.22 6.03 -1.48
N GLN A 7 7.63 7.21 -1.75
CA GLN A 7 6.70 7.86 -0.83
C GLN A 7 5.41 7.05 -0.64
N LEU A 8 4.85 6.48 -1.72
CA LEU A 8 3.65 5.64 -1.65
C LEU A 8 3.93 4.24 -1.06
N TYR A 9 5.13 3.71 -1.30
CA TYR A 9 5.57 2.40 -0.81
C TYR A 9 5.91 2.44 0.68
N ILE A 10 6.54 3.51 1.19
CA ILE A 10 6.87 3.66 2.61
C ILE A 10 5.60 3.67 3.49
N VAL A 11 4.49 4.25 3.02
CA VAL A 11 3.21 4.21 3.73
C VAL A 11 2.54 2.82 3.67
N ARG A 12 2.77 2.05 2.59
CA ARG A 12 2.16 0.73 2.33
C ARG A 12 3.03 -0.49 2.73
N ASN A 13 4.05 -0.30 3.58
CA ASN A 13 4.86 -1.41 4.13
C ASN A 13 4.53 -1.69 5.60
N LEU A 14 3.36 -1.26 6.07
CA LEU A 14 2.99 -1.48 7.46
C LEU A 14 2.80 -2.98 7.73
N LEU A 15 2.28 -3.72 6.75
CA LEU A 15 1.80 -5.10 6.92
C LEU A 15 2.69 -6.16 6.24
N SER A 16 3.70 -5.74 5.47
CA SER A 16 4.55 -6.61 4.66
C SER A 16 6.04 -6.27 4.75
N TYR A 17 6.88 -7.14 4.19
CA TYR A 17 8.26 -6.88 3.84
C TYR A 17 8.44 -6.98 2.33
N SER A 18 9.40 -6.23 1.78
CA SER A 18 9.71 -6.22 0.35
C SER A 18 11.19 -6.44 0.12
N PHE A 19 11.55 -7.31 -0.82
CA PHE A 19 12.94 -7.56 -1.20
C PHE A 19 13.09 -7.71 -2.72
N ALA A 20 14.28 -7.42 -3.23
CA ALA A 20 14.63 -7.71 -4.62
C ALA A 20 15.13 -9.16 -4.73
N ALA A 21 14.73 -9.86 -5.79
CA ALA A 21 15.18 -11.21 -6.11
C ALA A 21 15.31 -11.39 -7.63
N HIS A 22 15.98 -12.45 -8.06
CA HIS A 22 16.01 -12.86 -9.46
C HIS A 22 15.25 -14.17 -9.62
N LEU A 23 14.41 -14.26 -10.65
CA LEU A 23 13.75 -15.50 -11.03
C LEU A 23 14.76 -16.46 -11.68
N HIS A 24 14.43 -17.74 -11.81
CA HIS A 24 15.29 -18.71 -12.53
C HIS A 24 15.57 -18.33 -13.98
N SER A 25 14.71 -17.49 -14.60
CA SER A 25 14.92 -16.91 -15.93
C SER A 25 15.95 -15.77 -15.96
N GLY A 26 16.36 -15.24 -14.81
CA GLY A 26 17.26 -14.07 -14.69
C GLY A 26 16.54 -12.72 -14.58
N GLU A 27 15.21 -12.69 -14.58
CA GLU A 27 14.45 -11.46 -14.42
C GLU A 27 14.50 -10.93 -12.98
N LEU A 28 14.75 -9.62 -12.83
CA LEU A 28 14.74 -8.94 -11.53
C LEU A 28 13.30 -8.65 -11.09
N VAL A 29 12.91 -9.15 -9.93
CA VAL A 29 11.55 -9.03 -9.37
C VAL A 29 11.59 -8.44 -7.96
N ALA A 30 10.56 -7.69 -7.61
CA ALA A 30 10.28 -7.32 -6.23
C ALA A 30 9.34 -8.37 -5.62
N VAL A 31 9.73 -8.96 -4.50
CA VAL A 31 8.93 -9.95 -3.77
C VAL A 31 8.38 -9.31 -2.50
N LYS A 32 7.06 -9.32 -2.39
CA LYS A 32 6.34 -8.93 -1.18
C LYS A 32 6.01 -10.15 -0.34
N VAL A 33 6.32 -10.09 0.95
CA VAL A 33 5.99 -11.14 1.92
C VAL A 33 5.14 -10.55 3.02
N GLN A 34 4.00 -11.20 3.29
CA GLN A 34 3.13 -10.80 4.39
C GLN A 34 3.77 -11.09 5.74
N ARG A 35 3.66 -10.15 6.67
CA ARG A 35 4.10 -10.40 8.05
C ARG A 35 3.21 -11.50 8.67
N PRO A 36 3.81 -12.51 9.33
CA PRO A 36 3.04 -13.60 9.91
C PRO A 36 2.06 -13.08 10.96
N GLY A 37 0.83 -13.61 10.97
CA GLY A 37 -0.20 -13.25 11.93
C GLY A 37 -0.95 -11.92 11.66
N MET A 38 -0.66 -11.23 10.54
CA MET A 38 -1.31 -9.96 10.21
C MET A 38 -2.84 -9.99 10.12
N PRO A 39 -3.48 -11.00 9.50
CA PRO A 39 -4.94 -11.06 9.46
C PRO A 39 -5.59 -11.07 10.86
N LEU A 40 -4.96 -11.74 11.82
CA LEU A 40 -5.44 -11.81 13.20
C LEU A 40 -5.25 -10.47 13.92
N LEU A 41 -4.08 -9.84 13.77
CA LEU A 41 -3.79 -8.51 14.34
C LEU A 41 -4.77 -7.44 13.81
N LEU A 42 -5.03 -7.44 12.51
CA LEU A 42 -6.00 -6.52 11.88
C LEU A 42 -7.42 -6.72 12.40
N THR A 43 -7.81 -7.98 12.65
CA THR A 43 -9.10 -8.29 13.24
C THR A 43 -9.21 -7.76 14.67
N LEU A 44 -8.13 -7.84 15.46
CA LEU A 44 -8.05 -7.26 16.80
C LEU A 44 -8.12 -5.74 16.78
N ASP A 45 -7.41 -5.09 15.84
CA ASP A 45 -7.45 -3.63 15.69
C ASP A 45 -8.86 -3.15 15.32
N ALA A 46 -9.54 -3.83 14.41
CA ALA A 46 -10.94 -3.54 14.07
C ALA A 46 -11.88 -3.67 15.29
N LEU A 47 -11.67 -4.69 16.13
CA LEU A 47 -12.41 -4.87 17.39
C LEU A 47 -12.16 -3.71 18.37
N LEU A 48 -10.90 -3.29 18.52
CA LEU A 48 -10.52 -2.16 19.37
C LEU A 48 -11.16 -0.85 18.88
N PHE A 49 -11.14 -0.60 17.57
CA PHE A 49 -11.82 0.57 16.99
C PHE A 49 -13.34 0.52 17.21
N HIS A 50 -13.96 -0.66 17.14
CA HIS A 50 -15.38 -0.83 17.46
C HIS A 50 -15.69 -0.47 18.93
N MET A 51 -14.87 -0.95 19.86
CA MET A 51 -15.01 -0.69 21.30
C MET A 51 -14.82 0.80 21.63
N ILE A 52 -13.78 1.43 21.08
CA ILE A 52 -13.48 2.86 21.28
C ILE A 52 -14.56 3.73 20.63
N GLY A 53 -15.01 3.37 19.42
CA GLY A 53 -16.08 4.06 18.70
C GLY A 53 -17.41 4.07 19.47
N GLY A 54 -17.68 3.04 20.27
CA GLY A 54 -18.81 2.97 21.19
C GLY A 54 -18.75 3.99 22.33
N GLN A 55 -17.56 4.22 22.89
CA GLN A 55 -17.32 5.15 24.01
C GLN A 55 -17.26 6.62 23.58
N LEU A 56 -16.84 6.89 22.34
CA LEU A 56 -16.75 8.25 21.78
C LEU A 56 -18.12 8.89 21.47
N LYS A 57 -19.24 8.21 21.70
CA LYS A 57 -20.61 8.75 21.54
C LYS A 57 -20.83 10.09 22.25
N ARG A 58 -20.07 10.39 23.30
CA ARG A 58 -20.16 11.63 24.09
C ARG A 58 -19.57 12.89 23.42
N PHE A 59 -18.73 12.76 22.39
CA PHE A 59 -18.04 13.88 21.74
C PHE A 59 -18.35 13.97 20.24
N ALA A 60 -19.62 14.28 19.92
CA ALA A 60 -20.19 14.09 18.58
C ALA A 60 -19.49 14.85 17.42
N LYS A 61 -18.90 16.03 17.69
CA LYS A 61 -18.32 16.89 16.62
C LYS A 61 -16.92 16.44 16.19
N ALA A 62 -16.03 16.13 17.14
CA ALA A 62 -14.71 15.56 16.85
C ALA A 62 -14.77 14.10 16.38
N ARG A 63 -15.88 13.40 16.69
CA ARG A 63 -16.08 11.98 16.37
C ARG A 63 -16.27 11.71 14.88
N LYS A 64 -16.91 12.62 14.11
CA LYS A 64 -17.18 12.38 12.68
C LYS A 64 -15.89 12.33 11.87
N ASP A 65 -15.05 13.35 12.00
CA ASP A 65 -13.79 13.43 11.24
C ASP A 65 -12.84 12.29 11.63
N LEU A 66 -12.80 11.95 12.93
CA LEU A 66 -12.02 10.81 13.42
C LEU A 66 -12.54 9.46 12.88
N LEU A 67 -13.86 9.23 12.85
CA LEU A 67 -14.43 7.99 12.31
C LEU A 67 -14.17 7.85 10.82
N VAL A 68 -14.24 8.94 10.05
CA VAL A 68 -13.93 8.93 8.62
C VAL A 68 -12.46 8.56 8.41
N ALA A 69 -11.55 9.20 9.15
CA ALA A 69 -10.12 8.88 9.08
C ALA A 69 -9.82 7.42 9.47
N VAL A 70 -10.40 6.93 10.57
CA VAL A 70 -10.23 5.54 11.01
C VAL A 70 -10.77 4.55 9.99
N ASN A 71 -11.97 4.78 9.47
CA ASN A 71 -12.56 3.89 8.47
C ASN A 71 -11.70 3.82 7.20
N GLU A 72 -11.13 4.94 6.77
CA GLU A 72 -10.25 4.96 5.60
C GLU A 72 -8.96 4.20 5.85
N VAL A 73 -8.34 4.37 7.02
CA VAL A 73 -7.15 3.61 7.42
C VAL A 73 -7.45 2.11 7.48
N VAL A 74 -8.56 1.72 8.13
CA VAL A 74 -8.97 0.30 8.23
C VAL A 74 -9.24 -0.29 6.86
N ARG A 75 -9.96 0.42 5.99
CA ARG A 75 -10.23 0.01 4.61
C ARG A 75 -8.93 -0.25 3.85
N HIS A 76 -7.99 0.69 3.91
CA HIS A 76 -6.68 0.55 3.26
C HIS A 76 -5.85 -0.60 3.83
N MET A 77 -5.88 -0.83 5.14
CA MET A 77 -5.20 -1.97 5.75
C MET A 77 -5.72 -3.32 5.23
N PHE A 78 -7.03 -3.45 5.02
CA PHE A 78 -7.62 -4.65 4.43
C PHE A 78 -7.27 -4.80 2.95
N GLU A 79 -7.17 -3.71 2.20
CA GLU A 79 -6.68 -3.75 0.81
C GLU A 79 -5.20 -4.15 0.72
N GLU A 80 -4.38 -3.74 1.67
CA GLU A 80 -2.93 -4.03 1.70
C GLU A 80 -2.62 -5.51 1.97
N ILE A 81 -3.51 -6.26 2.63
CA ILE A 81 -3.34 -7.71 2.85
C ILE A 81 -3.85 -8.60 1.70
N ASP A 82 -4.66 -8.05 0.78
CA ASP A 82 -5.16 -8.79 -0.38
C ASP A 82 -4.21 -8.63 -1.57
N TYR A 83 -3.21 -9.49 -1.64
CA TYR A 83 -2.21 -9.45 -2.71
C TYR A 83 -2.77 -9.82 -4.09
N ILE A 84 -3.90 -10.54 -4.16
CA ILE A 84 -4.53 -10.82 -5.45
C ILE A 84 -5.13 -9.54 -6.00
N LEU A 85 -5.88 -8.81 -5.17
CA LEU A 85 -6.43 -7.51 -5.55
C LEU A 85 -5.32 -6.49 -5.86
N GLU A 86 -4.22 -6.49 -5.08
CA GLU A 86 -3.07 -5.63 -5.36
C GLU A 86 -2.45 -5.95 -6.74
N GLY A 87 -2.27 -7.23 -7.07
CA GLY A 87 -1.76 -7.67 -8.37
C GLY A 87 -2.66 -7.22 -9.53
N GLN A 88 -3.98 -7.40 -9.42
CA GLN A 88 -4.95 -6.96 -10.42
C GLN A 88 -4.92 -5.45 -10.63
N ASN A 89 -4.80 -4.68 -9.54
CA ASN A 89 -4.68 -3.22 -9.61
C ASN A 89 -3.36 -2.81 -10.27
N ALA A 90 -2.27 -3.53 -10.03
CA ALA A 90 -0.98 -3.28 -10.67
C ALA A 90 -1.02 -3.57 -12.19
N GLU A 91 -1.64 -4.67 -12.62
CA GLU A 91 -1.86 -5.01 -14.03
C GLU A 91 -2.74 -3.96 -14.74
N ARG A 92 -3.82 -3.54 -14.07
CA ARG A 92 -4.69 -2.47 -14.58
C ARG A 92 -3.94 -1.15 -14.71
N PHE A 93 -3.12 -0.79 -13.73
CA PHE A 93 -2.28 0.40 -13.82
C PHE A 93 -1.29 0.28 -14.98
N ALA A 94 -0.61 -0.86 -15.12
CA ALA A 94 0.32 -1.09 -16.23
C ALA A 94 -0.37 -0.92 -17.60
N SER A 95 -1.57 -1.49 -17.78
CA SER A 95 -2.30 -1.35 -19.05
C SER A 95 -2.77 0.09 -19.34
N LEU A 96 -3.23 0.83 -18.33
CA LEU A 96 -3.66 2.22 -18.49
C LEU A 96 -2.51 3.17 -18.87
N TYR A 97 -1.31 2.90 -18.38
CA TYR A 97 -0.13 3.76 -18.60
C TYR A 97 0.88 3.19 -19.61
N ALA A 98 0.61 2.04 -20.21
CA ALA A 98 1.48 1.40 -21.21
C ALA A 98 1.71 2.25 -22.47
N CYS A 99 0.81 3.19 -22.78
CA CYS A 99 0.84 3.99 -24.01
C CYS A 99 1.16 5.48 -23.80
N TYR A 100 1.50 5.91 -22.57
CA TYR A 100 1.97 7.28 -22.35
C TYR A 100 3.45 7.38 -22.75
N PRO A 101 3.81 8.18 -23.78
CA PRO A 101 5.20 8.40 -24.11
C PRO A 101 5.84 9.21 -22.99
N TYR A 102 6.68 8.56 -22.20
CA TYR A 102 7.47 9.22 -21.18
C TYR A 102 8.62 9.96 -21.88
N ASN A 103 8.59 11.30 -21.85
CA ASN A 103 9.66 12.13 -22.40
C ASN A 103 10.88 12.07 -21.46
N ASP A 104 11.81 11.15 -21.75
CA ASP A 104 13.12 11.14 -21.13
C ASP A 104 14.06 12.08 -21.88
N GLN A 105 14.06 13.36 -21.50
CA GLN A 105 14.92 14.38 -22.09
C GLN A 105 16.18 14.67 -21.26
N ASN A 106 16.69 13.75 -20.42
CA ASN A 106 17.88 14.08 -19.62
C ASN A 106 18.89 12.98 -19.27
N SER A 107 18.86 11.78 -19.87
CA SER A 107 19.89 10.76 -19.55
C SER A 107 21.06 10.65 -20.56
N ALA A 108 21.19 11.57 -21.52
CA ALA A 108 22.27 11.54 -22.52
C ALA A 108 23.33 12.63 -22.32
N LYS A 109 24.01 12.66 -21.16
CA LYS A 109 25.36 13.26 -21.04
C LYS A 109 26.21 12.48 -20.04
N GLY A 110 27.07 11.60 -20.55
CA GLY A 110 28.20 11.07 -19.78
C GLY A 110 29.37 12.07 -19.73
N PRO A 111 30.39 11.77 -18.91
CA PRO A 111 31.78 11.95 -19.31
C PRO A 111 32.51 10.59 -19.17
N GLY A 112 33.40 10.17 -20.07
CA GLY A 112 34.45 10.96 -20.70
C GLY A 112 35.73 10.73 -19.92
#